data_AF-A0A6A5SEV7-F1
#
_entry.id   AF-A0A6A5SEV7-F1
#
_cell.length_a   1.000
_cell.length_b   1.000
_cell.length_c   1.000
_cell.angle_alpha   90.00
_cell.angle_beta   90.00
_cell.angle_gamma   90.00
#
_symmetry.space_group_name_H-M   'P 1'
#
loop_
_entity.id
_entity.type
_entity.pdbx_description
1 polymer ?
#
loop_
_entity_poly.entity_id
_entity_poly.type
_entity_poly.pdbx_seq_one_letter_code
_entity_poly.pdbx_strand_id
1 'polypeptide(L)'
;MDPAQLMLFLSAVTEPAMLLLLASPWYPINPLGAVNVRNRFELMQPDLCDLETLMKQNSASLSALVCSGARRVKRGFEYDLEVMINIPRTDGGIDTIFRQIFTMLESSKTPGHEGSRKPDTKRPIVAESRSANLIAQLSLSVNDPLK
;
A
#
# COMPACT_ATOMS: atom_id res chain seq x y z
N MET A 1 5.79 11.59 -22.71
CA MET A 1 6.44 11.61 -21.38
C MET A 1 7.53 10.55 -21.40
N ASP A 2 8.70 10.80 -20.83
CA ASP A 2 9.75 9.78 -20.74
C ASP A 2 9.27 8.60 -19.85
N PRO A 3 9.61 7.32 -20.14
CA PRO A 3 9.15 6.19 -19.34
C PRO A 3 9.51 6.29 -17.85
N ALA A 4 10.67 6.84 -17.49
CA ALA A 4 11.02 7.01 -16.08
C ALA A 4 10.13 8.07 -15.41
N GLN A 5 9.79 9.13 -16.13
CA GLN A 5 8.90 10.18 -15.65
C GLN A 5 7.46 9.66 -15.46
N LEU A 6 6.98 8.80 -16.36
CA LEU A 6 5.68 8.12 -16.19
C LEU A 6 5.68 7.22 -14.96
N MET A 7 6.72 6.40 -14.78
CA MET A 7 6.82 5.51 -13.61
C MET A 7 6.85 6.31 -12.31
N LEU A 8 7.54 7.45 -12.28
CA LEU A 8 7.54 8.35 -11.13
C LEU A 8 6.16 8.95 -10.87
N PHE A 9 5.45 9.36 -11.93
CA PHE A 9 4.08 9.88 -11.83
C PHE A 9 3.13 8.82 -11.26
N LEU A 10 3.11 7.61 -11.83
CA LEU A 10 2.29 6.51 -11.33
C LEU A 10 2.65 6.16 -9.88
N SER A 11 3.93 6.22 -9.53
CA SER A 11 4.37 6.02 -8.14
C SER A 11 3.76 7.04 -7.20
N ALA A 12 3.90 8.32 -7.52
CA ALA A 12 3.36 9.42 -6.71
C ALA A 12 1.83 9.31 -6.54
N VAL A 13 1.12 8.86 -7.57
CA VAL A 13 -0.33 8.64 -7.53
C VAL A 13 -0.73 7.55 -6.53
N THR A 14 0.09 6.51 -6.33
CA THR A 14 -0.24 5.41 -5.39
C THR A 14 0.05 5.73 -3.92
N GLU A 15 0.92 6.70 -3.63
CA GLU A 15 1.37 7.01 -2.27
C GLU A 15 0.23 7.40 -1.30
N PRO A 16 -0.76 8.23 -1.67
CA PRO A 16 -1.87 8.57 -0.77
C PRO A 16 -2.65 7.35 -0.30
N ALA A 17 -2.90 6.37 -1.17
CA ALA A 17 -3.62 5.15 -0.80
C ALA A 17 -2.80 4.29 0.17
N MET A 18 -1.47 4.22 -0.01
CA MET A 18 -0.56 3.59 0.95
C MET A 18 -0.60 4.28 2.31
N LEU A 19 -0.62 5.62 2.36
CA LEU A 19 -0.70 6.36 3.62
C LEU A 19 -2.05 6.17 4.32
N LEU A 20 -3.15 6.16 3.58
CA LEU A 20 -4.49 5.86 4.13
C LEU A 20 -4.55 4.43 4.68
N LEU A 21 -3.89 3.47 4.01
CA LEU A 21 -3.73 2.11 4.50
C LEU A 21 -3.00 2.10 5.85
N LEU A 22 -1.85 2.74 5.93
CA LEU A 22 -1.05 2.82 7.17
C LEU A 22 -1.75 3.56 8.31
N ALA A 23 -2.59 4.54 7.99
CA ALA A 23 -3.34 5.30 8.99
C ALA A 23 -4.56 4.53 9.55
N SER A 24 -4.97 3.44 8.91
CA SER A 24 -6.13 2.67 9.37
C SER A 24 -5.79 1.87 10.64
N PRO A 25 -6.63 1.95 11.69
CA PRO A 25 -6.36 1.33 13.00
C PRO A 25 -6.44 -0.20 12.96
N TRP A 26 -6.89 -0.79 11.86
CA TRP A 26 -7.10 -2.22 11.69
C TRP A 26 -5.89 -2.95 11.10
N TYR A 27 -4.80 -2.23 10.79
CA TYR A 27 -3.62 -2.83 10.17
C TYR A 27 -2.57 -3.27 11.18
N PRO A 28 -1.86 -4.38 10.89
CA PRO A 28 -0.95 -5.01 11.84
C PRO A 28 0.39 -4.28 11.97
N ILE A 29 0.69 -3.34 11.07
CA ILE A 29 1.91 -2.55 11.09
C ILE A 29 1.74 -1.32 11.97
N ASN A 30 2.67 -1.09 12.90
CA ASN A 30 2.76 0.22 13.54
C ASN A 30 3.44 1.20 12.57
N PRO A 31 2.72 2.21 12.04
CA PRO A 31 3.29 3.13 11.06
C PRO A 31 4.38 4.04 11.67
N LEU A 32 4.35 4.25 12.99
CA LEU A 32 5.32 5.14 13.64
C LEU A 32 6.68 4.46 13.81
N GLY A 33 7.67 4.96 13.09
CA GLY A 33 9.02 4.40 13.05
C GLY A 33 9.18 3.24 12.07
N ALA A 34 8.11 2.86 11.34
CA ALA A 34 8.25 2.02 10.18
C ALA A 34 8.88 2.80 9.02
N VAL A 35 9.70 2.11 8.23
CA VAL A 35 10.42 2.72 7.10
C VAL A 35 10.17 1.94 5.82
N ASN A 36 9.98 2.64 4.71
CA ASN A 36 9.93 2.02 3.40
C ASN A 36 11.35 1.57 3.00
N VAL A 37 11.57 0.27 2.86
CA VAL A 37 12.88 -0.33 2.54
C VAL A 37 12.98 -0.81 1.09
N ARG A 38 11.86 -0.91 0.37
CA ARG A 38 11.84 -1.35 -1.03
C ARG A 38 10.54 -0.91 -1.70
N ASN A 39 10.66 -0.44 -2.93
CA ASN A 39 9.52 -0.25 -3.83
C ASN A 39 9.69 -1.15 -5.04
N ARG A 40 8.64 -1.88 -5.40
CA ARG A 40 8.57 -2.64 -6.65
C ARG A 40 7.43 -2.10 -7.48
N PHE A 41 7.70 -1.85 -8.75
CA PHE A 41 6.72 -1.32 -9.69
C PHE A 41 6.46 -2.35 -10.77
N GLU A 42 5.19 -2.59 -11.07
CA GLU A 42 4.74 -3.56 -12.07
C GLU A 42 3.73 -2.88 -12.99
N LEU A 43 4.07 -2.83 -14.28
CA LEU A 43 3.20 -2.30 -15.33
C LEU A 43 2.42 -3.47 -15.92
N MET A 44 1.14 -3.55 -15.61
CA MET A 44 0.31 -4.70 -15.95
C MET A 44 -0.21 -4.62 -17.39
N GLN A 45 -0.58 -3.40 -17.81
CA GLN A 45 -1.05 -3.10 -19.16
C GLN A 45 -0.31 -1.88 -19.71
N PRO A 46 0.91 -2.06 -20.24
CA PRO A 46 1.73 -0.96 -20.75
C PRO A 46 1.01 -0.10 -21.78
N ASP A 47 0.18 -0.72 -22.63
CA ASP A 47 -0.57 -0.05 -23.68
C ASP A 47 -1.65 0.91 -23.16
N LEU A 48 -2.08 0.76 -21.90
CA LEU A 48 -3.01 1.67 -21.23
C LEU A 48 -2.31 2.66 -20.30
N CYS A 49 -0.98 2.53 -20.15
CA CYS A 49 -0.15 3.37 -19.33
C CYS A 49 0.64 4.36 -20.18
N ASP A 50 -0.06 5.19 -20.93
CA ASP A 50 0.49 6.44 -21.44
C ASP A 50 -0.32 7.62 -20.90
N LEU A 51 0.34 8.76 -20.72
CA LEU A 51 -0.28 9.92 -20.08
C LEU A 51 -1.53 10.41 -20.84
N GLU A 52 -1.55 10.32 -22.17
CA GLU A 52 -2.69 10.78 -22.95
C GLU A 52 -3.91 9.87 -22.73
N THR A 53 -3.71 8.55 -22.74
CA THR A 53 -4.77 7.57 -22.44
C THR A 53 -5.26 7.68 -21.00
N LEU A 54 -4.36 7.89 -20.03
CA LEU A 54 -4.72 8.11 -18.63
C LEU A 54 -5.54 9.38 -18.45
N MET A 55 -5.17 10.46 -19.15
CA MET A 55 -5.89 11.73 -19.03
C MET A 55 -7.27 11.72 -19.71
N LYS A 56 -7.49 10.80 -20.66
CA LYS A 56 -8.80 10.58 -21.29
C LYS A 56 -9.76 9.75 -20.44
N GLN A 57 -9.28 9.14 -19.35
CA GLN A 57 -10.14 8.37 -18.45
C GLN A 57 -11.07 9.28 -17.67
N ASN A 58 -12.35 8.90 -17.62
CA ASN A 58 -13.36 9.62 -16.83
C ASN A 58 -13.23 9.37 -15.33
N SER A 59 -12.62 8.25 -14.97
CA SER A 59 -12.33 7.91 -13.59
C SER A 59 -11.22 6.87 -13.49
N ALA A 60 -10.57 6.86 -12.33
CA ALA A 60 -9.68 5.80 -11.91
C ALA A 60 -9.89 5.56 -10.42
N SER A 61 -9.57 4.36 -9.96
CA SER A 61 -9.58 4.02 -8.55
C SER A 61 -8.24 3.45 -8.11
N LEU A 62 -7.90 3.71 -6.86
CA LEU A 62 -6.79 3.07 -6.16
C LEU A 62 -7.37 2.00 -5.26
N SER A 63 -6.74 0.83 -5.24
CA SER A 63 -7.00 -0.21 -4.24
C SER A 63 -5.71 -0.49 -3.51
N ALA A 64 -5.73 -0.39 -2.18
CA ALA A 64 -4.58 -0.67 -1.34
C ALA A 64 -4.89 -1.80 -0.35
N LEU A 65 -3.95 -2.73 -0.17
CA LEU A 65 -4.06 -3.87 0.73
C LEU A 65 -2.71 -4.25 1.36
N VAL A 66 -2.75 -4.94 2.50
CA VAL A 66 -1.56 -5.56 3.10
C VAL A 66 -1.48 -7.01 2.63
N CYS A 67 -0.36 -7.40 2.04
CA CYS A 67 -0.10 -8.78 1.68
C CYS A 67 -0.04 -9.65 2.94
N SER A 68 -0.60 -10.85 2.87
CA SER A 68 -0.65 -11.76 4.00
C SER A 68 0.76 -12.17 4.46
N GLY A 69 1.03 -11.99 5.75
CA GLY A 69 2.21 -12.53 6.42
C GLY A 69 3.37 -11.55 6.52
N ALA A 70 3.64 -11.10 7.76
CA ALA A 70 4.86 -10.36 8.07
C ALA A 70 6.08 -11.29 7.94
N ARG A 71 7.14 -10.81 7.29
CA ARG A 71 8.42 -11.52 7.21
C ARG A 71 9.33 -11.03 8.32
N ARG A 72 9.73 -11.93 9.23
CA ARG A 72 10.75 -11.62 10.23
C ARG A 72 12.10 -11.46 9.55
N VAL A 73 12.75 -10.34 9.79
CA VAL A 73 14.12 -10.04 9.35
C VAL A 73 14.99 -9.65 10.56
N LYS A 74 16.30 -9.52 10.37
CA LYS A 74 17.24 -9.20 11.46
C LYS A 74 16.86 -7.92 12.24
N ARG A 75 16.27 -6.95 11.55
CA ARG A 75 15.95 -5.60 12.07
C ARG A 75 14.51 -5.46 12.57
N GLY A 76 13.65 -6.47 12.40
CA GLY A 76 12.23 -6.38 12.74
C GLY A 76 11.33 -7.18 11.83
N PHE A 77 10.20 -6.60 11.43
CA PHE A 77 9.19 -7.23 10.59
C PHE A 77 8.98 -6.44 9.30
N GLU A 78 9.06 -7.13 8.16
CA GLU A 78 8.70 -6.57 6.86
C GLU A 78 7.27 -6.92 6.50
N TYR A 79 6.54 -5.93 6.00
CA TYR A 79 5.20 -6.07 5.45
C TYR A 79 5.21 -5.55 4.02
N ASP A 80 4.57 -6.26 3.11
CA ASP A 80 4.34 -5.74 1.76
C ASP A 80 2.95 -5.10 1.72
N LEU A 81 2.90 -3.85 1.30
CA LEU A 81 1.68 -3.10 1.01
C LEU A 81 1.56 -3.00 -0.50
N GLU A 82 0.45 -3.47 -1.04
CA GLU A 82 0.18 -3.43 -2.45
C GLU A 82 -0.84 -2.33 -2.75
N VAL A 83 -0.51 -1.47 -3.70
CA VAL A 83 -1.40 -0.44 -4.23
C VAL A 83 -1.54 -0.61 -5.73
N MET A 84 -2.78 -0.66 -6.21
CA MET A 84 -3.14 -0.88 -7.60
C MET A 84 -3.89 0.34 -8.14
N ILE A 85 -3.56 0.76 -9.36
CA ILE A 85 -4.34 1.72 -10.14
C ILE A 85 -5.26 0.93 -11.07
N ASN A 86 -6.55 1.19 -10.94
CA ASN A 86 -7.63 0.46 -11.56
C ASN A 86 -8.48 1.39 -12.41
N ILE A 87 -8.73 1.00 -13.66
CA ILE A 87 -9.56 1.75 -14.61
C ILE A 87 -10.83 0.92 -14.90
N PRO A 88 -12.02 1.55 -14.92
CA PRO A 88 -13.25 0.87 -15.30
C PRO A 88 -13.24 0.51 -16.79
N ARG A 89 -13.68 -0.70 -17.11
CA ARG A 89 -13.90 -1.17 -18.48
C ARG A 89 -15.32 -0.86 -18.94
N THR A 90 -15.52 -0.81 -20.25
CA THR A 90 -16.83 -0.59 -20.87
C THR A 90 -17.83 -1.71 -20.61
N ASP A 91 -17.35 -2.94 -20.35
CA ASP A 91 -18.16 -4.11 -19.99
C ASP A 91 -18.52 -4.17 -18.49
N GLY A 92 -18.16 -3.14 -17.72
CA GLY A 92 -18.37 -3.09 -16.27
C GLY A 92 -17.30 -3.80 -15.45
N GLY A 93 -16.27 -4.37 -16.10
CA GLY A 93 -15.09 -4.90 -15.42
C GLY A 93 -14.14 -3.82 -14.93
N ILE A 94 -13.04 -4.24 -14.30
CA ILE A 94 -11.97 -3.37 -13.85
C ILE A 94 -10.65 -3.93 -14.35
N ASP A 95 -9.86 -3.09 -15.00
CA ASP A 95 -8.49 -3.42 -15.40
C ASP A 95 -7.50 -2.76 -14.44
N THR A 96 -6.60 -3.56 -13.86
CA THR A 96 -5.45 -3.04 -13.12
C THR A 96 -4.34 -2.73 -14.11
N ILE A 97 -3.96 -1.46 -14.21
CA ILE A 97 -2.97 -1.00 -15.18
C ILE A 97 -1.56 -0.88 -14.58
N PHE A 98 -1.49 -0.60 -13.28
CA PHE A 98 -0.25 -0.40 -12.55
C PHE A 98 -0.39 -0.93 -11.13
N ARG A 99 0.69 -1.53 -10.64
CA ARG A 99 0.80 -2.06 -9.29
C ARG A 99 2.12 -1.61 -8.68
N GLN A 100 2.04 -1.03 -7.49
CA GLN A 100 3.20 -0.71 -6.68
C GLN A 100 3.16 -1.47 -5.36
N ILE A 101 4.30 -1.99 -4.97
CA ILE A 101 4.45 -2.73 -3.73
C ILE A 101 5.49 -2.03 -2.88
N PHE A 102 5.04 -1.54 -1.73
CA PHE A 102 5.85 -0.91 -0.70
C PHE A 102 6.21 -1.97 0.34
N THR A 103 7.50 -2.30 0.47
CA THR A 103 7.96 -3.12 1.60
C THR A 103 8.28 -2.20 2.77
N MET A 104 7.47 -2.26 3.81
CA MET A 104 7.62 -1.49 5.04
C MET A 104 8.31 -2.34 6.11
N LEU A 105 9.38 -1.82 6.71
CA LEU A 105 10.07 -2.42 7.84
C LEU A 105 9.64 -1.74 9.13
N GLU A 106 8.95 -2.47 9.98
CA GLU A 106 8.73 -2.11 11.38
C GLU A 106 9.93 -2.59 12.20
N SER A 107 10.66 -1.65 12.81
CA SER A 107 11.83 -1.99 13.63
C SER A 107 11.42 -2.74 14.89
N SER A 108 11.97 -3.93 15.12
CA SER A 108 11.89 -4.53 16.44
C SER A 108 12.75 -3.67 17.37
N LYS A 109 12.14 -2.91 18.28
CA LYS A 109 12.88 -2.18 19.31
C LYS A 109 13.94 -3.11 19.90
N THR A 110 15.22 -2.77 19.73
CA THR A 110 16.28 -3.40 20.51
C THR A 110 15.98 -3.12 21.99
N PRO A 111 16.02 -4.13 22.88
CA PRO A 111 15.86 -3.92 24.31
C PRO A 111 17.07 -3.12 24.80
N GLY A 112 16.96 -1.80 24.79
CA GLY A 112 18.05 -0.90 25.15
C GLY A 112 17.61 0.52 25.47
N HIS A 113 16.38 0.91 25.11
CA HIS A 113 15.85 2.21 25.53
C HIS A 113 14.33 2.17 25.71
N GLU A 114 13.89 1.44 26.74
CA GLU A 114 12.60 1.71 27.37
C GLU A 114 12.84 1.96 28.86
N GLY A 115 12.67 3.22 29.26
CA GLY A 115 12.44 3.56 30.64
C GLY A 115 11.24 2.76 31.16
N SER A 116 11.52 1.91 32.15
CA SER A 116 10.61 1.40 33.17
C SER A 116 9.14 1.22 32.77
N ARG A 117 8.81 0.05 32.17
CA ARG A 117 7.56 -0.64 32.50
C ARG A 117 7.84 -2.13 32.69
N LYS A 118 7.68 -2.58 33.94
CA LYS A 118 7.79 -3.99 34.33
C LYS A 118 6.70 -4.82 33.61
N PRO A 119 6.99 -6.08 33.25
CA PRO A 119 6.00 -6.97 32.66
C PRO A 119 5.21 -7.67 33.76
N ASP A 120 3.88 -7.63 33.68
CA ASP A 120 3.03 -8.53 34.45
C ASP A 120 2.29 -9.50 33.53
N THR A 121 2.61 -10.78 33.74
CA THR A 121 1.77 -11.97 33.62
C THR A 121 1.21 -12.40 32.24
N LYS A 122 1.92 -13.39 31.67
CA LYS A 122 1.49 -14.55 30.86
C LYS A 122 0.02 -14.60 30.40
N ARG A 123 -0.18 -14.57 29.07
CA ARG A 123 -1.22 -15.33 28.36
C ARG A 123 -0.63 -15.96 27.09
N PRO A 124 -0.97 -17.22 26.75
CA PRO A 124 -0.51 -17.83 25.51
C PRO A 124 -1.32 -17.22 24.35
N ILE A 125 -0.64 -16.50 23.46
CA ILE A 125 -1.25 -16.03 22.21
C ILE A 125 -1.03 -17.11 21.18
N VAL A 126 -2.03 -17.98 21.03
CA VAL A 126 -2.27 -18.67 19.75
C VAL A 126 -2.67 -17.55 18.78
N ALA A 127 -1.73 -17.10 17.95
CA ALA A 127 -2.01 -16.13 16.91
C ALA A 127 -2.77 -16.85 15.79
N GLU A 128 -4.09 -16.92 15.92
CA GLU A 128 -4.95 -17.17 14.76
C GLU A 128 -4.75 -16.01 13.78
N SER A 129 -4.05 -16.30 12.69
CA SER A 129 -3.88 -15.42 11.53
C SER A 129 -5.22 -15.24 10.82
N ARG A 130 -6.09 -14.39 11.36
CA ARG A 130 -7.23 -13.87 10.61
C ARG A 130 -6.70 -12.91 9.55
N SER A 131 -6.57 -13.43 8.33
CA SER A 131 -6.28 -12.64 7.13
C SER A 131 -7.49 -11.74 6.83
N ALA A 132 -7.51 -10.56 7.44
CA ALA A 132 -8.42 -9.51 7.03
C ALA A 132 -7.78 -8.79 5.86
N ASN A 133 -8.19 -9.14 4.64
CA ASN A 133 -7.91 -8.33 3.46
C ASN A 133 -8.73 -7.04 3.59
N LEU A 134 -8.32 -6.10 4.44
CA LEU A 134 -8.87 -4.75 4.38
C LEU A 134 -8.38 -4.12 3.07
N ILE A 135 -9.31 -3.53 2.34
CA ILE A 135 -9.06 -2.82 1.09
C ILE A 135 -9.39 -1.35 1.34
N ALA A 136 -8.40 -0.47 1.22
CA ALA A 136 -8.66 0.96 1.13
C ALA A 136 -8.90 1.31 -0.34
N GLN A 137 -10.03 1.96 -0.63
CA GLN A 137 -10.36 2.43 -1.97
C GLN A 137 -10.40 3.95 -2.02
N LEU A 138 -9.72 4.53 -3.02
CA LEU A 138 -9.80 5.95 -3.36
C LEU A 138 -10.28 6.03 -4.81
N SER A 139 -11.34 6.77 -5.10
CA SER A 139 -11.80 7.01 -6.47
C SER A 139 -11.59 8.48 -6.81
N LEU A 140 -11.06 8.76 -8.00
CA LEU A 140 -10.98 10.10 -8.57
C LEU A 140 -11.91 10.15 -9.79
N SER A 141 -12.82 11.12 -9.82
CA SER A 141 -13.81 11.30 -10.89
C SER A 141 -13.79 12.71 -11.46
N VAL A 142 -14.21 12.90 -12.71
CA VAL A 142 -14.35 14.26 -13.30
C VAL A 142 -15.35 15.13 -12.53
N ASN A 143 -16.28 14.54 -11.78
CA ASN A 143 -17.26 15.25 -10.95
C ASN A 143 -16.79 15.48 -9.49
N ASP A 144 -15.53 15.17 -9.15
CA ASP A 144 -15.00 15.45 -7.81
C ASP A 144 -14.89 16.97 -7.62
N PRO A 145 -15.42 17.57 -6.53
CA PRO A 145 -15.44 19.01 -6.30
C PRO A 145 -14.07 19.69 -6.13
N LEU A 146 -12.97 18.96 -6.35
CA LEU A 146 -11.59 19.48 -6.36
C LEU A 146 -11.09 19.84 -7.77
N LYS A 147 -11.99 19.95 -8.76
CA LYS A 147 -11.76 20.61 -10.05
C LYS A 147 -12.35 22.02 -10.08
#